data_AF-A0A9E5NI39-F1
#
_entry.id   AF-A0A9E5NI39-F1
#
_cell.length_a   1.000
_cell.length_b   1.000
_cell.length_c   1.000
_cell.angle_alpha   90.00
_cell.angle_beta   90.00
_cell.angle_gamma   90.00
#
_symmetry.space_group_name_H-M   'P 1'
#
loop_
_entity.id
_entity.type
_entity.pdbx_description
1 polymer ?
#
loop_
_entity_poly.entity_id
_entity_poly.type
_entity_poly.pdbx_seq_one_letter_code
_entity_poly.pdbx_strand_id
1 'polypeptide(L)'
;VMDGTYLTALRTGAASGAATDLLARQDAQVAGIFGAGVQGRTQLEAICHVRDVVKVKVYDVVPKKAQEYVAEMRERGHPIPQDISVARSPREVVVGSDI
;
A
#
# COMPACT_ATOMS: atom_id res chain seq x y z
N VAL A 1 -14.36 -22.02 15.49
CA VAL A 1 -13.26 -21.06 15.74
C VAL A 1 -12.67 -20.69 14.38
N MET A 2 -12.48 -19.40 14.08
CA MET A 2 -11.96 -18.89 12.80
C MET A 2 -10.65 -18.12 13.04
N ASP A 3 -9.76 -18.07 12.05
CA ASP A 3 -8.49 -17.33 12.12
C ASP A 3 -8.71 -15.80 12.12
N GLY A 4 -8.47 -15.18 13.28
CA GLY A 4 -8.60 -13.74 13.47
C GLY A 4 -7.45 -12.92 12.88
N THR A 5 -6.34 -13.54 12.50
CA THR A 5 -5.13 -12.85 12.00
C THR A 5 -5.40 -12.23 10.64
N TYR A 6 -5.93 -13.04 9.72
CA TYR A 6 -6.31 -12.58 8.38
C TYR A 6 -7.42 -11.54 8.45
N LEU A 7 -8.48 -11.80 9.22
CA LEU A 7 -9.59 -10.87 9.39
C LEU A 7 -9.14 -9.53 9.98
N THR A 8 -8.20 -9.54 10.92
CA THR A 8 -7.65 -8.30 11.50
C THR A 8 -6.89 -7.49 10.46
N ALA A 9 -6.08 -8.12 9.63
CA ALA A 9 -5.38 -7.43 8.55
C ALA A 9 -6.35 -6.85 7.51
N LEU A 10 -7.36 -7.63 7.12
CA LEU A 10 -8.35 -7.22 6.14
C LEU A 10 -9.18 -6.04 6.64
N ARG A 11 -9.74 -6.13 7.86
CA ARG A 11 -10.58 -5.05 8.42
C ARG A 11 -9.80 -3.78 8.73
N THR A 12 -8.50 -3.90 9.04
CA THR A 12 -7.62 -2.74 9.24
C THR A 12 -7.35 -2.03 7.91
N GLY A 13 -7.00 -2.79 6.86
CA GLY A 13 -6.84 -2.25 5.51
C GLY A 13 -8.12 -1.58 5.00
N ALA A 14 -9.27 -2.24 5.14
CA ALA A 14 -10.55 -1.71 4.72
C ALA A 14 -10.93 -0.40 5.43
N ALA A 15 -10.64 -0.28 6.74
CA ALA A 15 -10.86 0.96 7.48
C ALA A 15 -9.99 2.10 6.92
N SER A 16 -8.73 1.83 6.60
CA SER A 16 -7.85 2.79 5.91
C SER A 16 -8.37 3.14 4.52
N GLY A 17 -8.84 2.17 3.73
CA GLY A 17 -9.46 2.42 2.43
C GLY A 17 -10.68 3.33 2.52
N ALA A 18 -11.58 3.08 3.48
CA ALA A 18 -12.74 3.94 3.70
C ALA A 18 -12.34 5.37 4.12
N ALA A 19 -11.30 5.52 4.96
CA ALA A 19 -10.77 6.84 5.30
C ALA A 19 -10.14 7.54 4.09
N THR A 20 -9.37 6.83 3.28
CA THR A 20 -8.79 7.35 2.03
C THR A 20 -9.88 7.80 1.07
N ASP A 21 -10.97 7.04 0.94
CA ASP A 21 -12.08 7.40 0.06
C ASP A 21 -12.75 8.73 0.44
N LEU A 22 -12.84 9.00 1.74
CA LEU A 22 -13.46 10.21 2.25
C LEU A 22 -12.51 11.40 2.33
N LEU A 23 -11.22 11.17 2.61
CA LEU A 23 -10.28 12.21 3.01
C LEU A 23 -9.19 12.52 1.98
N ALA A 24 -8.80 11.54 1.15
CA ALA A 24 -7.79 11.78 0.13
C ALA A 24 -8.39 12.53 -1.05
N ARG A 25 -7.54 13.34 -1.71
CA ARG A 25 -7.92 14.04 -2.95
C ARG A 25 -8.46 13.04 -3.98
N GLN A 26 -9.44 13.47 -4.76
CA GLN A 26 -10.07 12.62 -5.78
C GLN A 26 -9.10 12.26 -6.91
N ASP A 27 -8.12 13.13 -7.18
CA ASP A 27 -7.07 12.98 -8.18
C ASP A 27 -5.77 12.39 -7.60
N ALA A 28 -5.82 11.77 -6.41
CA ALA A 28 -4.65 11.15 -5.80
C ALA A 28 -4.22 9.90 -6.60
N GLN A 29 -2.95 9.87 -7.03
CA GLN A 29 -2.42 8.82 -7.92
C GLN A 29 -1.14 8.16 -7.41
N VAL A 30 -0.44 8.75 -6.44
CA VAL A 30 0.81 8.21 -5.90
C VAL A 30 0.65 7.83 -4.43
N ALA A 31 0.83 6.55 -4.10
CA ALA A 31 0.74 6.06 -2.73
C ALA A 31 2.12 5.75 -2.13
N GLY A 32 2.33 6.16 -0.88
CA GLY A 32 3.48 5.81 -0.07
C GLY A 32 3.16 4.73 0.97
N ILE A 33 3.98 3.69 1.05
CA ILE A 33 3.87 2.62 2.04
C ILE A 33 5.11 2.57 2.92
N PHE A 34 4.89 2.69 4.23
CA PHE A 34 5.91 2.49 5.26
C PHE A 34 5.66 1.18 5.97
N GLY A 35 6.62 0.26 5.89
CA GLY A 35 6.51 -1.08 6.45
C GLY A 35 5.89 -2.06 5.47
N ALA A 36 6.73 -2.97 4.97
CA ALA A 36 6.39 -3.98 3.99
C ALA A 36 5.85 -5.28 4.65
N GLY A 37 5.05 -5.12 5.71
CA GLY A 37 4.47 -6.21 6.50
C GLY A 37 3.06 -6.62 6.05
N VAL A 38 2.37 -7.41 6.87
CA VAL A 38 1.00 -7.89 6.59
C VAL A 38 0.02 -6.73 6.39
N GLN A 39 0.08 -5.71 7.24
CA GLN A 39 -0.83 -4.55 7.16
C GLN A 39 -0.57 -3.70 5.91
N GLY A 40 0.69 -3.52 5.52
CA GLY A 40 1.03 -2.75 4.31
C GLY A 40 0.41 -3.35 3.06
N ARG A 41 0.20 -4.68 3.01
CA ARG A 41 -0.40 -5.37 1.85
C ARG A 41 -1.88 -5.03 1.74
N THR A 42 -2.62 -5.25 2.82
CA THR A 42 -4.07 -5.00 2.85
C THR A 42 -4.40 -3.51 2.79
N GLN A 43 -3.53 -2.64 3.30
CA GLN A 43 -3.67 -1.19 3.13
C GLN A 43 -3.54 -0.77 1.67
N LEU A 44 -2.49 -1.22 0.97
CA LEU A 44 -2.31 -0.88 -0.44
C LEU A 44 -3.47 -1.42 -1.30
N GLU A 45 -3.91 -2.66 -1.05
CA GLU A 45 -5.10 -3.21 -1.72
C GLU A 45 -6.32 -2.30 -1.53
N ALA A 46 -6.62 -1.94 -0.28
CA ALA A 46 -7.79 -1.12 0.01
C ALA A 46 -7.68 0.28 -0.64
N ILE A 47 -6.50 0.90 -0.64
CA ILE A 47 -6.25 2.19 -1.30
C ILE A 47 -6.48 2.08 -2.81
N CYS A 48 -5.93 1.05 -3.47
CA CYS A 48 -6.11 0.83 -4.91
C CYS A 48 -7.56 0.52 -5.32
N HIS A 49 -8.42 0.07 -4.39
CA HIS A 49 -9.84 -0.12 -4.67
C HIS A 49 -10.65 1.18 -4.64
N VAL A 50 -10.14 2.22 -3.97
CA VAL A 50 -10.86 3.50 -3.79
C VAL A 50 -10.21 4.66 -4.56
N ARG A 51 -8.97 4.49 -5.05
CA ARG A 51 -8.24 5.48 -5.83
C ARG A 51 -7.51 4.83 -7.00
N ASP A 52 -7.42 5.57 -8.11
CA ASP A 52 -6.68 5.16 -9.31
C ASP A 52 -5.18 5.39 -9.12
N VAL A 53 -4.56 4.57 -8.26
CA VAL A 53 -3.14 4.65 -7.95
C VAL A 53 -2.33 4.14 -9.13
N VAL A 54 -1.49 5.01 -9.69
CA VAL A 54 -0.61 4.67 -10.83
C VAL A 54 0.82 4.37 -10.39
N LYS A 55 1.23 4.83 -9.19
CA LYS A 55 2.58 4.65 -8.65
C LYS A 55 2.58 4.38 -7.15
N VAL A 56 3.44 3.45 -6.72
CA VAL A 56 3.62 3.11 -5.31
C VAL A 56 5.10 3.18 -4.91
N LYS A 57 5.39 3.85 -3.79
CA LYS A 57 6.72 3.91 -3.19
C LYS A 57 6.70 3.16 -1.86
N VAL A 58 7.57 2.16 -1.70
CA VAL A 58 7.60 1.30 -0.51
C VAL A 58 8.92 1.47 0.22
N TYR A 59 8.88 1.71 1.53
CA TYR A 59 10.06 1.69 2.38
C TYR A 59 9.87 0.73 3.55
N ASP A 60 10.89 -0.05 3.84
CA ASP A 60 11.01 -0.86 5.06
C ASP A 60 12.45 -0.74 5.58
N VAL A 61 12.61 -0.78 6.91
CA VAL A 61 13.93 -0.79 7.54
C VAL A 61 14.73 -2.05 7.17
N VAL A 62 14.05 -3.12 6.74
CA VAL A 62 14.63 -4.33 6.16
C VAL A 62 14.43 -4.31 4.63
N PRO A 63 15.45 -3.96 3.82
CA PRO A 63 15.30 -3.81 2.37
C PRO A 63 14.75 -5.05 1.66
N LYS A 64 15.10 -6.26 2.14
CA LYS A 64 14.60 -7.52 1.60
C LYS A 64 13.07 -7.62 1.66
N LYS A 65 12.45 -7.16 2.76
CA LYS A 65 10.98 -7.16 2.90
C LYS A 65 10.31 -6.24 1.90
N ALA A 66 10.89 -5.06 1.66
CA ALA A 66 10.37 -4.13 0.65
C ALA A 66 10.46 -4.73 -0.76
N GLN A 67 11.55 -5.44 -1.09
CA GLN A 67 11.70 -6.13 -2.37
C GLN A 67 10.69 -7.27 -2.55
N GLU A 68 10.51 -8.11 -1.52
CA GLU A 68 9.52 -9.20 -1.51
C GLU A 68 8.09 -8.64 -1.67
N TYR A 69 7.77 -7.56 -0.96
CA TYR A 69 6.50 -6.87 -1.07
C TYR A 69 6.26 -6.33 -2.47
N VAL A 70 7.24 -5.68 -3.09
CA VAL A 70 7.15 -5.17 -4.46
C VAL A 70 6.84 -6.30 -5.45
N ALA A 71 7.52 -7.44 -5.33
CA ALA A 71 7.28 -8.60 -6.18
C ALA A 71 5.85 -9.15 -5.97
N GLU A 72 5.46 -9.41 -4.72
CA GLU A 72 4.15 -9.96 -4.37
C GLU A 72 2.99 -9.06 -4.83
N MET A 73 3.11 -7.75 -4.60
CA MET A 73 2.05 -6.80 -4.95
C MET A 73 1.91 -6.64 -6.46
N ARG A 74 2.99 -6.76 -7.24
CA ARG A 74 2.92 -6.81 -8.72
C ARG A 74 2.20 -8.05 -9.22
N GLU A 75 2.46 -9.20 -8.60
CA GLU A 75 1.84 -10.48 -8.97
C GLU A 75 0.32 -10.50 -8.72
N ARG A 76 -0.16 -9.76 -7.70
CA ARG A 76 -1.61 -9.63 -7.43
C ARG A 76 -2.38 -8.97 -8.57
N GLY A 77 -1.73 -8.13 -9.38
CA GLY A 77 -2.35 -7.48 -10.53
C GLY A 77 -3.41 -6.45 -10.16
N HIS A 78 -4.31 -6.15 -11.11
CA HIS A 78 -5.32 -5.09 -10.96
C HIS A 78 -6.18 -5.29 -9.69
N PRO A 79 -6.40 -4.25 -8.85
CA PRO A 79 -6.15 -2.83 -9.13
C PRO A 79 -4.76 -2.29 -8.77
N ILE A 80 -3.81 -3.14 -8.35
CA ILE A 80 -2.47 -2.68 -7.97
C ILE A 80 -1.65 -2.32 -9.22
N PRO A 81 -1.01 -1.13 -9.27
CA PRO A 81 -0.20 -0.75 -10.42
C PRO A 81 1.11 -1.53 -10.50
N GLN A 82 1.63 -1.65 -11.72
CA GLN A 82 2.94 -2.27 -11.96
C GLN A 82 4.12 -1.36 -11.58
N ASP A 83 3.91 -0.04 -11.56
CA ASP A 83 4.90 0.94 -11.11
C ASP A 83 4.94 1.02 -9.57
N ILE A 84 5.53 0.00 -8.97
CA ILE A 84 5.80 -0.09 -7.54
C ILE A 84 7.30 -0.28 -7.31
N SER A 85 7.89 0.54 -6.45
CA SER A 85 9.35 0.60 -6.28
C SER A 85 9.77 0.74 -4.82
N VAL A 86 10.96 0.23 -4.50
CA VAL A 86 11.57 0.39 -3.19
C VAL A 86 12.23 1.77 -3.10
N ALA A 87 11.77 2.59 -2.16
CA ALA A 87 12.39 3.85 -1.80
C ALA A 87 13.62 3.60 -0.90
N ARG A 88 14.63 4.46 -1.01
CA ARG A 88 15.91 4.37 -0.28
C ARG A 88 15.84 5.01 1.11
N SER A 89 14.82 5.83 1.35
CA SER A 89 14.63 6.53 2.62
C SER A 89 13.16 6.84 2.88
N PRO A 90 12.77 7.07 4.14
CA PRO A 90 11.42 7.54 4.45
C PRO A 90 11.04 8.84 3.70
N ARG A 91 12.00 9.75 3.53
CA ARG A 91 11.79 11.02 2.83
C ARG A 91 11.38 10.83 1.38
N GLU A 92 11.99 9.87 0.69
CA GLU A 92 11.67 9.56 -0.70
C GLU A 92 10.24 9.03 -0.87
N VAL A 93 9.72 8.31 0.13
CA VAL A 93 8.31 7.88 0.13
C VAL A 93 7.37 9.06 0.25
N VAL A 94 7.62 10.03 1.12
CA VAL A 94 6.73 11.18 1.32
C VAL A 94 6.73 12.13 0.12
N VAL A 95 7.91 12.43 -0.42
CA VAL A 95 8.06 13.48 -1.46
C VAL A 95 7.30 13.07 -2.72
N GLY A 96 6.25 13.83 -3.04
CA GLY A 96 5.41 13.60 -4.22
C GLY A 96 4.54 12.35 -4.12
N SER A 97 4.16 11.94 -2.91
CA SER A 97 3.07 10.98 -2.68
C SER A 97 1.82 11.75 -2.26
N ASP A 98 0.68 11.32 -2.76
CA ASP A 98 -0.63 11.92 -2.50
C ASP A 98 -1.32 11.27 -1.28
N ILE A 99 -0.96 10.02 -1.00
CA ILE A 99 -1.49 9.16 0.07
C ILE A 99 -0.30 8.58 0.84
#